data_AF-F4BG07-F1
#
_entry.id   AF-F4BG07-F1
#
_cell.length_a   1.000
_cell.length_b   1.000
_cell.length_c   1.000
_cell.angle_alpha   90.00
_cell.angle_beta   90.00
_cell.angle_gamma   90.00
#
_symmetry.space_group_name_H-M   'P 1'
#
loop_
_entity.id
_entity.type
_entity.pdbx_description
1 polymer ?
#
loop_
_entity_poly.entity_id
_entity_poly.type
_entity_poly.pdbx_seq_one_letter_code
_entity_poly.pdbx_strand_id
1 'polypeptide(L)'
;MKKKIIISSIIISVIVVISGIGYYFHYQAVQEEIAEQAQEEAALPKPTDYCLITYQESDDNGKTWHKVNVISGQKPMFKAQCWKRYIQILDGFAASTDTDGKWYSKTEDNKIIAHPAMYFADKPFDLQYKAPVAQQDTQNNTNTQPQN
;
A
#
# COMPACT_ATOMS: atom_id res chain seq x y z
N MET A 1 44.44 -37.87 13.76
CA MET A 1 43.69 -37.10 12.73
C MET A 1 42.32 -37.71 12.40
N LYS A 2 42.18 -39.03 12.22
CA LYS A 2 40.89 -39.70 11.90
C LYS A 2 39.72 -39.40 12.87
N LYS A 3 39.95 -39.40 14.20
CA LYS A 3 38.91 -39.05 15.19
C LYS A 3 38.35 -37.63 15.05
N LYS A 4 39.17 -36.64 14.66
CA LYS A 4 38.71 -35.24 14.49
C LYS A 4 37.82 -35.07 13.25
N ILE A 5 38.09 -35.82 12.18
CA ILE A 5 37.30 -35.82 10.94
C ILE A 5 35.93 -36.45 11.17
N ILE A 6 35.86 -37.55 11.94
CA ILE A 6 34.58 -38.22 12.26
C ILE A 6 33.68 -37.31 13.10
N ILE A 7 34.22 -36.61 14.10
CA ILE A 7 33.45 -35.69 14.95
C ILE A 7 32.91 -34.51 14.14
N SER A 8 33.73 -33.94 13.24
CA SER A 8 33.30 -32.82 12.38
C SER A 8 32.17 -33.21 11.43
N SER A 9 32.20 -34.44 10.89
CA SER A 9 31.13 -34.96 10.01
C SER A 9 29.79 -35.09 10.75
N ILE A 10 29.82 -35.60 11.99
CA ILE A 10 28.60 -35.78 12.79
C ILE A 10 27.97 -34.41 13.11
N ILE A 11 28.77 -33.42 13.50
CA ILE A 11 28.26 -32.07 13.83
C ILE A 11 27.58 -31.43 12.62
N ILE A 12 28.17 -31.52 11.42
CA ILE A 12 27.58 -30.98 10.19
C ILE A 12 26.27 -31.69 9.85
N SER A 13 26.23 -33.02 9.98
CA SER A 13 25.00 -33.79 9.71
C SER A 13 23.85 -33.40 10.65
N VAL A 14 24.14 -33.16 11.93
CA VAL A 14 23.14 -32.73 12.92
C VAL A 14 22.61 -31.33 12.60
N ILE A 15 23.47 -30.39 12.19
CA ILE A 15 23.04 -29.05 11.81
C ILE A 15 22.10 -29.09 10.60
N VAL A 16 22.41 -29.89 9.59
CA VAL A 16 21.56 -30.03 8.39
C VAL A 16 20.19 -30.60 8.73
N VAL A 17 20.13 -31.60 9.61
CA VAL A 17 18.86 -32.22 10.04
C VAL A 17 18.02 -31.23 10.83
N ILE A 18 18.61 -30.50 11.79
CA ILE A 18 17.87 -29.51 12.60
C ILE A 18 17.34 -28.37 11.71
N SER A 19 18.16 -27.87 10.78
CA SER A 19 17.74 -26.83 9.83
C SER A 19 16.63 -27.32 8.90
N GLY A 20 16.69 -28.56 8.42
CA GLY A 20 15.64 -29.14 7.58
C GLY A 20 14.31 -29.33 8.31
N ILE A 21 14.35 -29.77 9.57
CA ILE A 21 13.16 -29.90 10.42
C ILE A 21 12.54 -28.53 10.70
N GLY A 22 13.36 -27.54 11.06
CA GLY A 22 12.90 -26.17 11.27
C GLY A 22 12.26 -25.56 10.03
N TYR A 23 12.85 -25.77 8.86
CA TYR A 23 12.29 -25.32 7.58
C TYR A 23 10.96 -25.99 7.25
N TYR A 24 10.83 -27.30 7.52
CA TYR A 24 9.61 -28.05 7.29
C TYR A 24 8.44 -27.57 8.17
N PHE A 25 8.68 -27.38 9.47
CA PHE A 25 7.65 -26.88 10.39
C PHE A 25 7.27 -25.43 10.09
N HIS A 26 8.23 -24.58 9.72
CA HIS A 26 7.95 -23.21 9.28
C HIS A 26 7.05 -23.21 8.03
N TYR A 27 7.35 -24.06 7.05
CA TYR A 27 6.55 -24.17 5.84
C TYR A 27 5.12 -24.66 6.10
N GLN A 28 4.94 -25.64 7.00
CA GLN A 28 3.61 -26.07 7.41
C GLN A 28 2.82 -24.97 8.12
N ALA A 29 3.44 -24.25 9.05
CA ALA A 29 2.79 -23.15 9.76
C ALA A 29 2.31 -22.04 8.81
N VAL A 30 3.13 -21.69 7.81
CA VAL A 30 2.74 -20.71 6.77
C VAL A 30 1.54 -21.20 5.96
N GLN A 31 1.49 -22.49 5.61
CA GLN A 31 0.35 -23.05 4.87
C GLN A 31 -0.93 -23.07 5.71
N GLU A 32 -0.83 -23.40 7.00
CA GLU A 32 -1.95 -23.37 7.94
C GLU A 32 -2.50 -21.95 8.11
N GLU A 33 -1.64 -20.95 8.27
CA GLU A 33 -2.03 -19.54 8.38
C GLU A 33 -2.73 -19.03 7.11
N ILE A 34 -2.24 -19.43 5.93
CA ILE A 34 -2.89 -19.11 4.64
C ILE A 34 -4.27 -19.78 4.53
N ALA A 35 -4.38 -21.03 4.96
CA ALA A 35 -5.64 -21.78 4.92
C ALA A 35 -6.68 -21.20 5.89
N GLU A 36 -6.26 -20.81 7.09
CA GLU A 36 -7.11 -20.16 8.09
C GLU A 36 -7.61 -18.81 7.58
N GLN A 37 -6.73 -17.98 7.00
CA GLN A 37 -7.13 -16.72 6.36
C GLN A 37 -8.13 -16.92 5.22
N ALA A 38 -7.92 -17.94 4.37
CA ALA A 38 -8.84 -18.24 3.28
C ALA A 38 -10.21 -18.73 3.78
N GLN A 39 -10.23 -19.47 4.89
CA GLN A 39 -11.46 -19.95 5.51
C GLN A 39 -12.22 -18.82 6.21
N GLU A 40 -11.52 -17.92 6.89
CA GLU A 40 -12.08 -16.70 7.48
C GLU A 40 -12.66 -15.79 6.38
N GLU A 41 -11.92 -15.60 5.28
CA GLU A 41 -12.39 -14.80 4.14
C GLU A 41 -13.60 -15.43 3.44
N ALA A 42 -13.66 -16.77 3.36
CA ALA A 42 -14.82 -17.49 2.81
C ALA A 42 -16.06 -17.42 3.71
N ALA A 43 -15.89 -17.19 5.02
CA ALA A 43 -16.98 -17.01 5.97
C ALA A 43 -17.56 -15.59 5.96
N LEU A 44 -16.86 -14.62 5.36
CA LEU A 44 -17.36 -13.26 5.21
C LEU A 44 -18.50 -13.18 4.18
N PRO A 45 -19.49 -12.30 4.38
CA PRO A 45 -20.51 -12.04 3.35
C PRO A 45 -19.82 -11.56 2.07
N LYS A 46 -20.39 -11.82 0.90
CA LYS A 46 -19.77 -11.36 -0.36
C LYS A 46 -19.59 -9.83 -0.34
N PRO A 47 -18.46 -9.31 -0.83
CA PRO A 47 -18.25 -7.88 -0.91
C PRO A 47 -19.27 -7.27 -1.87
N THR A 48 -19.84 -6.13 -1.48
CA THR A 48 -20.82 -5.38 -2.28
C THR A 48 -20.36 -3.97 -2.62
N ASP A 49 -19.39 -3.44 -1.87
CA ASP A 49 -18.89 -2.09 -2.07
C ASP A 49 -17.88 -2.06 -3.23
N TYR A 50 -17.82 -0.95 -3.96
CA TYR A 50 -16.78 -0.68 -4.94
C TYR A 50 -15.92 0.46 -4.41
N CYS A 51 -14.59 0.36 -4.54
CA CYS A 51 -13.69 1.41 -4.10
C CYS A 51 -12.63 1.77 -5.15
N LEU A 52 -12.43 3.06 -5.33
CA LEU A 52 -11.40 3.64 -6.18
C LEU A 52 -10.35 4.29 -5.29
N ILE A 53 -9.09 3.90 -5.45
CA ILE A 53 -7.96 4.50 -4.73
C ILE A 53 -6.98 5.04 -5.76
N THR A 54 -6.63 6.32 -5.63
CA THR A 54 -5.72 7.00 -6.56
C THR A 54 -4.71 7.87 -5.84
N TYR A 55 -3.57 8.12 -6.45
CA TYR A 55 -2.65 9.19 -6.06
C TYR A 55 -2.10 9.89 -7.31
N GLN A 56 -1.44 11.03 -7.14
CA GLN A 56 -0.66 11.69 -8.18
C GLN A 56 0.81 11.29 -8.04
N GLU A 57 1.45 10.92 -9.14
CA GLU A 57 2.84 10.51 -9.21
C GLU A 57 3.62 11.46 -10.09
N SER A 58 4.88 11.72 -9.73
CA SER A 58 5.82 12.50 -10.52
C SER A 58 7.18 11.84 -10.55
N ASP A 59 7.71 11.68 -11.78
CA ASP A 59 9.04 11.14 -12.06
C ASP A 59 10.08 12.25 -12.34
N ASP A 60 9.67 13.51 -12.37
CA ASP A 60 10.49 14.66 -12.76
C ASP A 60 10.60 15.73 -11.66
N ASN A 61 10.55 15.26 -10.41
CA ASN A 61 10.66 16.08 -9.20
C ASN A 61 9.52 17.11 -9.05
N GLY A 62 8.30 16.68 -9.36
CA GLY A 62 7.07 17.45 -9.17
C GLY A 62 6.74 18.44 -10.28
N LYS A 63 7.39 18.36 -11.45
CA LYS A 63 7.11 19.27 -12.58
C LYS A 63 5.89 18.80 -13.36
N THR A 64 5.77 17.50 -13.60
CA THR A 64 4.61 16.86 -14.19
C THR A 64 4.04 15.81 -13.25
N TRP A 65 2.72 15.66 -13.31
CA TRP A 65 1.97 14.76 -12.44
C TRP A 65 1.01 13.93 -13.28
N HIS A 66 1.04 12.62 -13.10
CA HIS A 66 0.02 11.71 -13.64
C HIS A 66 -0.75 11.04 -12.52
N LYS A 67 -2.02 10.74 -12.77
CA LYS A 67 -2.86 10.01 -11.84
C LYS A 67 -2.57 8.53 -11.96
N VAL A 68 -2.33 7.87 -10.83
CA VAL A 68 -2.18 6.42 -10.73
C VAL A 68 -3.39 5.84 -10.00
N ASN A 69 -3.97 4.78 -10.55
CA ASN A 69 -5.04 4.01 -9.92
C ASN A 69 -4.44 2.82 -9.19
N VAL A 70 -4.47 2.84 -7.86
CA VAL A 70 -4.04 1.70 -7.02
C VAL A 70 -5.12 0.63 -7.00
N ILE A 71 -6.39 1.05 -6.90
CA ILE A 71 -7.57 0.21 -7.06
C ILE A 71 -8.49 0.92 -8.04
N SER A 72 -8.91 0.24 -9.11
CA SER A 72 -9.71 0.86 -10.19
C SER A 72 -11.22 0.93 -9.90
N GLY A 73 -11.70 0.30 -8.82
CA GLY A 73 -13.11 0.30 -8.45
C GLY A 73 -14.04 -0.51 -9.37
N GLN A 74 -13.51 -1.36 -10.25
CA GLN A 74 -14.33 -2.20 -11.14
C GLN A 74 -14.86 -3.48 -10.47
N LYS A 75 -14.16 -3.97 -9.46
CA LYS A 75 -14.51 -5.21 -8.75
C LYS A 75 -15.02 -4.86 -7.37
N PRO A 76 -16.04 -5.57 -6.87
CA PRO A 76 -16.51 -5.38 -5.52
C PRO A 76 -15.42 -5.81 -4.53
N MET A 77 -15.28 -5.08 -3.42
CA MET A 77 -14.30 -5.29 -2.37
C MET A 77 -14.90 -4.96 -1.01
N PHE A 78 -14.33 -5.53 0.05
CA PHE A 78 -14.71 -5.14 1.41
C PHE A 78 -14.19 -3.73 1.72
N LYS A 79 -15.02 -2.90 2.36
CA LYS A 79 -14.60 -1.58 2.88
C LYS A 79 -13.31 -1.64 3.70
N ALA A 80 -13.17 -2.66 4.55
CA ALA A 80 -11.98 -2.85 5.37
C ALA A 80 -10.72 -3.06 4.52
N GLN A 81 -10.80 -3.82 3.42
CA GLN A 81 -9.68 -4.02 2.49
C GLN A 81 -9.30 -2.71 1.78
N CYS A 82 -10.29 -1.90 1.38
CA CYS A 82 -10.04 -0.58 0.79
C CYS A 82 -9.34 0.36 1.78
N TRP A 83 -9.81 0.43 3.03
CA TRP A 83 -9.16 1.20 4.09
C TRP A 83 -7.74 0.74 4.37
N LYS A 84 -7.52 -0.58 4.49
CA LYS A 84 -6.19 -1.16 4.69
C LYS A 84 -5.24 -0.70 3.58
N ARG A 85 -5.67 -0.75 2.32
CA ARG A 85 -4.84 -0.33 1.18
C ARG A 85 -4.58 1.17 1.17
N TYR A 86 -5.58 1.98 1.53
CA TYR A 86 -5.43 3.43 1.61
C TYR A 86 -4.45 3.85 2.71
N ILE A 87 -4.57 3.26 3.91
CA ILE A 87 -3.67 3.53 5.04
C ILE A 87 -2.22 3.16 4.68
N GLN A 88 -2.00 2.02 4.02
CA GLN A 88 -0.66 1.64 3.54
C GLN A 88 -0.01 2.70 2.63
N ILE A 89 -0.80 3.43 1.84
CA ILE A 89 -0.28 4.54 1.03
C ILE A 89 0.07 5.72 1.93
N LEU A 90 -0.80 6.03 2.91
CA LEU A 90 -0.60 7.12 3.86
C LEU A 90 0.59 6.88 4.80
N ASP A 91 0.95 5.63 5.10
CA ASP A 91 2.11 5.29 5.95
C ASP A 91 3.43 5.86 5.41
N GLY A 92 3.52 6.08 4.09
CA GLY A 92 4.67 6.73 3.47
C GLY A 92 4.72 8.25 3.67
N PHE A 93 3.60 8.88 4.05
CA PHE A 93 3.52 10.33 4.21
C PHE A 93 3.88 10.73 5.64
N ALA A 94 4.71 11.76 5.77
CA ALA A 94 5.03 12.35 7.07
C ALA A 94 3.78 13.00 7.68
N ALA A 95 3.69 13.12 9.01
CA ALA A 95 2.56 13.81 9.65
C ALA A 95 2.54 15.33 9.39
N SER A 96 3.61 15.89 8.80
CA SER A 96 3.76 17.32 8.47
C SER A 96 4.05 17.52 6.99
N THR A 97 3.83 18.73 6.50
CA THR A 97 4.25 19.15 5.15
C THR A 97 5.77 19.23 5.05
N ASP A 98 6.29 19.07 3.84
CA ASP A 98 7.70 19.28 3.50
C ASP A 98 8.06 20.78 3.54
N THR A 99 9.34 21.08 3.30
CA THR A 99 9.96 22.40 3.24
C THR A 99 9.30 23.37 2.26
N ASP A 100 8.66 22.86 1.21
CA ASP A 100 7.92 23.65 0.22
C ASP A 100 6.43 23.80 0.58
N GLY A 101 6.03 23.38 1.79
CA GLY A 101 4.67 23.47 2.31
C GLY A 101 3.71 22.44 1.71
N LYS A 102 4.20 21.49 0.90
CA LYS A 102 3.36 20.45 0.30
C LYS A 102 3.51 19.12 1.03
N TRP A 103 2.50 18.29 0.89
CA TRP A 103 2.44 16.99 1.54
C TRP A 103 2.72 15.88 0.53
N TYR A 104 3.96 15.38 0.57
CA TYR A 104 4.48 14.40 -0.38
C TYR A 104 5.06 13.19 0.34
N SER A 105 5.11 12.09 -0.39
CA SER A 105 5.86 10.89 -0.03
C SER A 105 6.69 10.44 -1.23
N LYS A 106 7.55 9.43 -1.02
CA LYS A 106 8.33 8.80 -2.07
C LYS A 106 8.06 7.31 -2.10
N THR A 107 7.94 6.76 -3.30
CA THR A 107 7.92 5.30 -3.50
C THR A 107 9.32 4.73 -3.33
N GLU A 108 9.43 3.40 -3.28
CA GLU A 108 10.72 2.68 -3.26
C GLU A 108 11.59 3.04 -4.48
N ASP A 109 10.97 3.35 -5.63
CA ASP A 109 11.62 3.81 -6.86
C ASP A 109 11.98 5.32 -6.84
N ASN A 110 11.89 5.97 -5.68
CA ASN A 110 12.17 7.40 -5.48
C ASN A 110 11.29 8.34 -6.33
N LYS A 111 10.11 7.87 -6.76
CA LYS A 111 9.08 8.70 -7.41
C LYS A 111 8.32 9.49 -6.36
N ILE A 112 7.98 10.74 -6.64
CA ILE A 112 7.22 11.57 -5.70
C ILE A 112 5.73 11.25 -5.86
N ILE A 113 5.05 11.01 -4.74
CA ILE A 113 3.61 10.82 -4.70
C ILE A 113 2.93 11.88 -3.85
N ALA A 114 1.73 12.27 -4.27
CA ALA A 114 0.93 13.32 -3.68
C ALA A 114 -0.56 13.01 -3.77
N HIS A 115 -1.36 13.72 -2.97
CA HIS A 115 -2.83 13.73 -3.07
C HIS A 115 -3.47 12.32 -3.14
N PRO A 116 -3.16 11.42 -2.19
CA PRO A 116 -3.85 10.13 -2.13
C PRO A 116 -5.33 10.34 -1.84
N ALA A 117 -6.20 9.75 -2.66
CA ALA A 117 -7.65 9.86 -2.54
C ALA A 117 -8.30 8.48 -2.61
N MET A 118 -9.39 8.32 -1.86
CA MET A 118 -10.22 7.12 -1.87
C MET A 118 -11.70 7.48 -2.01
N TYR A 119 -12.41 6.74 -2.85
CA TYR A 119 -13.84 6.90 -3.10
C TYR A 119 -14.55 5.57 -2.98
N PHE A 120 -15.79 5.60 -2.51
CA PHE A 120 -16.70 4.44 -2.48
C PHE A 120 -17.89 4.67 -3.40
N ALA A 121 -18.41 3.58 -3.96
CA ALA A 121 -19.63 3.59 -4.74
C ALA A 121 -20.39 2.26 -4.57
N ASP A 122 -21.70 2.32 -4.83
CA ASP A 122 -22.58 1.14 -4.83
C ASP A 122 -22.51 0.35 -6.15
N LYS A 123 -21.80 0.88 -7.15
CA LYS A 123 -21.64 0.32 -8.50
C LYS A 123 -20.18 0.42 -8.95
N PRO A 124 -19.75 -0.41 -9.92
CA PRO A 124 -18.41 -0.31 -10.49
C PRO A 124 -18.09 1.10 -10.99
N PHE A 125 -16.86 1.56 -10.76
CA PHE A 125 -16.36 2.79 -11.33
C PHE A 125 -16.05 2.59 -12.82
N ASP A 126 -16.47 3.55 -13.65
CA ASP A 126 -16.05 3.59 -15.05
C ASP A 126 -14.54 3.88 -15.13
N LEU A 127 -13.85 3.24 -16.07
CA LEU A 127 -12.42 3.50 -16.33
C LEU A 127 -12.12 4.95 -16.70
N GLN A 128 -13.14 5.69 -17.17
CA GLN A 128 -13.05 7.12 -17.47
C GLN A 128 -13.47 8.02 -16.30
N TYR A 129 -13.71 7.46 -15.10
CA TYR A 129 -14.07 8.26 -13.93
C TYR A 129 -12.93 9.23 -13.60
N LYS A 130 -13.06 10.45 -14.12
CA LYS A 130 -12.35 11.61 -13.61
C LYS A 130 -12.94 11.85 -12.22
N ALA A 131 -12.17 11.48 -11.19
CA ALA A 131 -12.48 11.90 -9.83
C ALA A 131 -12.93 13.37 -9.82
N PRO A 132 -13.99 13.72 -9.08
CA PRO A 132 -14.48 15.09 -9.04
C PRO A 132 -13.29 15.98 -8.70
N VAL A 133 -13.02 16.94 -9.58
CA VAL A 133 -11.96 17.93 -9.38
C VAL A 133 -12.37 18.68 -8.12
N ALA A 134 -11.61 18.48 -7.03
CA ALA A 134 -11.71 19.35 -5.87
C ALA A 134 -11.52 20.77 -6.39
N GLN A 135 -12.57 21.60 -6.30
CA GLN A 135 -12.44 23.01 -6.63
C GLN A 135 -11.36 23.56 -5.70
N GLN A 136 -10.21 23.92 -6.26
CA GLN A 136 -9.26 24.81 -5.59
C GLN A 136 -10.05 26.07 -5.27
N ASP A 137 -10.36 26.30 -4.00
CA ASP A 137 -10.76 27.61 -3.52
C ASP A 137 -9.65 28.59 -3.89
N THR A 138 -9.88 29.31 -4.98
CA THR A 138 -9.07 30.46 -5.35
C THR A 138 -9.46 31.56 -4.40
N GLN A 139 -8.74 31.69 -3.29
CA GLN A 139 -8.76 32.90 -2.47
C GLN A 139 -8.14 34.05 -3.28
N ASN A 140 -8.95 34.69 -4.13
CA ASN A 140 -8.68 36.04 -4.60
C ASN A 140 -8.96 37.01 -3.45
N ASN A 141 -7.94 37.30 -2.64
CA ASN A 141 -7.97 38.47 -1.76
C ASN A 141 -7.51 39.69 -2.55
N THR A 142 -8.47 40.35 -3.21
CA THR A 142 -8.31 41.74 -3.64
C THR A 142 -8.43 42.63 -2.41
N ASN A 143 -7.32 42.91 -1.73
CA ASN A 143 -7.28 43.99 -0.74
C ASN A 143 -7.10 45.31 -1.48
N THR A 144 -8.22 45.99 -1.77
CA THR A 144 -8.24 47.42 -2.03
C THR A 144 -7.90 48.18 -0.75
N GLN A 145 -6.70 48.76 -0.72
CA GLN A 145 -6.29 49.76 0.27
C GLN A 145 -6.98 51.10 -0.04
N PRO A 146 -7.58 51.79 0.94
CA PRO A 146 -7.81 53.22 0.83
C PRO A 146 -6.68 53.97 1.54
N GLN A 147 -5.89 54.72 0.77
CA GLN A 147 -5.15 55.88 1.26
C GLN A 147 -5.40 57.04 0.29
N ASN A 148 -6.43 57.85 0.55
CA ASN A 148 -6.33 59.15 1.24
C ASN A 148 -7.70 59.84 1.16
#